data_AF-A0A2E6LZ11-F1
#
_entry.id   AF-A0A2E6LZ11-F1
#
_cell.length_a   1.000
_cell.length_b   1.000
_cell.length_c   1.000
_cell.angle_alpha   90.00
_cell.angle_beta   90.00
_cell.angle_gamma   90.00
#
_symmetry.space_group_name_H-M   'P 1'
#
loop_
_entity.id
_entity.type
_entity.pdbx_description
1 polymer ?
#
loop_
_entity_poly.entity_id
_entity_poly.type
_entity_poly.pdbx_seq_one_letter_code
_entity_poly.pdbx_strand_id
1 'polypeptide(L)' 'MATAVKHTRALLPVELQEAQKVFGSTIDFSKVQVANKPYSLLQGSGHVSTVKGIMYWPNSSNKTSLVETPHDAHVFIH' A
#
# COMPACT_ATOMS: atom_id res chain seq x y z
N MET A 1 15.54 -10.79 -13.85
CA MET A 1 14.82 -11.60 -12.85
C MET A 1 14.43 -10.70 -11.69
N ALA A 2 13.14 -10.37 -11.53
CA ALA A 2 12.67 -9.57 -10.42
C ALA A 2 12.75 -10.41 -9.14
N THR A 3 13.63 -10.04 -8.22
CA THR A 3 13.61 -10.57 -6.86
C THR A 3 12.27 -10.20 -6.25
N ALA A 4 11.35 -11.16 -6.20
CA ALA A 4 10.12 -11.01 -5.45
C ALA A 4 10.52 -10.63 -4.02
N VAL A 5 10.18 -9.41 -3.62
CA VAL A 5 10.37 -8.95 -2.25
C VAL A 5 9.48 -9.85 -1.41
N LYS A 6 10.06 -10.89 -0.78
CA LYS A 6 9.32 -11.74 0.16
C LYS A 6 8.60 -10.78 1.14
N HIS A 7 7.29 -10.94 1.26
CA HIS A 7 6.38 -10.11 2.08
C HIS A 7 5.81 -8.83 1.42
N THR A 8 5.56 -8.83 0.11
CA THR A 8 4.68 -7.85 -0.54
C THR A 8 3.45 -8.54 -1.14
N ARG A 9 2.34 -7.79 -1.24
CA ARG A 9 1.12 -8.18 -1.93
C ARG A 9 0.73 -7.12 -2.97
N ALA A 10 -0.05 -7.52 -3.98
CA ALA A 10 -0.71 -6.57 -4.86
C ALA A 10 -1.86 -5.83 -4.13
N LEU A 11 -2.34 -4.75 -4.76
CA LEU A 11 -3.55 -4.07 -4.31
C LEU A 11 -4.77 -5.00 -4.42
N LEU A 12 -5.64 -4.96 -3.42
CA LEU A 12 -6.91 -5.67 -3.44
C LEU A 12 -7.90 -4.99 -4.39
N PRO A 13 -8.94 -5.69 -4.88
CA PRO A 13 -9.93 -5.10 -5.78
C PRO A 13 -10.57 -3.81 -5.24
N VAL A 14 -10.82 -3.75 -3.93
CA VAL A 14 -11.41 -2.57 -3.28
C VAL A 14 -10.45 -1.38 -3.22
N GLU A 15 -9.15 -1.65 -3.01
CA GLU A 15 -8.09 -0.64 -2.98
C GLU A 15 -7.82 -0.10 -4.39
N LEU A 16 -7.83 -0.99 -5.39
CA LEU A 16 -7.74 -0.63 -6.80
C LEU A 16 -8.88 0.28 -7.23
N GLN A 17 -10.13 -0.06 -6.86
CA GLN A 17 -11.28 0.77 -7.18
C GLN A 17 -11.17 2.16 -6.56
N GLU A 18 -10.71 2.27 -5.31
CA GLU A 18 -10.55 3.56 -4.64
C GLU A 18 -9.44 4.39 -5.29
N ALA A 19 -8.30 3.78 -5.58
CA ALA A 19 -7.20 4.47 -6.26
C ALA A 19 -7.56 4.88 -7.69
N GLN A 20 -8.33 4.07 -8.43
CA GLN A 20 -8.81 4.40 -9.78
C GLN A 20 -9.74 5.60 -9.80
N LYS A 21 -10.56 5.82 -8.77
CA LYS A 21 -11.42 7.02 -8.69
C LYS A 21 -10.61 8.30 -8.62
N VAL A 22 -9.44 8.26 -7.99
CA VAL A 22 -8.59 9.44 -7.76
C VAL A 22 -7.59 9.63 -8.90
N PHE A 23 -6.88 8.58 -9.28
CA PHE A 23 -5.76 8.65 -10.23
C PHE A 23 -6.14 8.25 -11.66
N GLY A 24 -7.32 7.66 -11.86
CA GLY A 24 -7.76 7.19 -13.17
C GLY A 24 -6.79 6.19 -13.79
N SER A 25 -6.39 6.46 -15.04
CA SER A 25 -5.42 5.66 -15.80
C SER A 25 -3.97 6.19 -15.72
N THR A 26 -3.71 7.18 -14.86
CA THR A 26 -2.40 7.85 -14.78
C THR A 26 -1.33 6.96 -14.13
N ILE A 27 -1.74 6.00 -13.30
CA ILE A 27 -0.85 5.10 -12.58
C ILE A 27 -1.03 3.67 -13.08
N ASP A 28 0.09 3.00 -13.30
CA ASP A 28 0.13 1.56 -13.56
C ASP A 28 0.07 0.79 -12.24
N PHE A 29 -1.15 0.47 -11.79
CA PHE A 29 -1.40 -0.21 -10.53
C PHE A 29 -0.79 -1.62 -10.44
N SER A 30 -0.43 -2.24 -11.56
CA SER A 30 0.24 -3.55 -11.57
C SER A 30 1.64 -3.51 -10.93
N LYS A 31 2.25 -2.33 -10.90
CA LYS A 31 3.56 -2.07 -10.29
C LYS A 31 3.47 -1.69 -8.82
N VAL A 32 2.27 -1.37 -8.32
CA VAL A 32 2.06 -0.97 -6.93
C VAL A 32 1.93 -2.22 -6.07
N GLN A 33 2.73 -2.28 -5.01
CA GLN A 33 2.69 -3.36 -4.04
C GLN A 33 2.61 -2.81 -2.62
N VAL A 34 2.10 -3.62 -1.71
CA VAL A 34 1.95 -3.29 -0.30
C VAL A 34 2.72 -4.30 0.53
N ALA A 35 3.48 -3.83 1.50
CA ALA A 35 4.16 -4.62 2.52
C ALA A 35 3.55 -4.31 3.89
N ASN A 36 3.13 -5.34 4.61
CA ASN A 36 2.58 -5.21 5.98
C ASN A 36 3.69 -5.13 7.06
N LYS A 37 4.82 -4.52 6.72
CA LYS A 37 6.00 -4.41 7.57
C LYS A 37 6.68 -3.07 7.35
N PRO A 38 7.51 -2.59 8.29
CA PRO A 38 8.30 -1.39 8.07
C PRO A 38 9.35 -1.60 6.98
N TYR A 39 9.66 -0.52 6.26
CA TYR A 39 10.78 -0.43 5.32
C TYR A 39 12.13 -0.48 6.05
N SER A 40 12.22 0.15 7.22
CA SER A 40 13.42 0.24 8.07
C SER A 40 13.06 0.12 9.54
N LEU A 41 14.00 -0.31 10.39
CA LEU A 41 13.82 -0.41 11.84
C LEU A 41 13.52 0.93 12.52
N LEU A 42 13.83 2.05 11.86
CA LEU A 42 13.55 3.40 12.35
C LEU A 42 12.14 3.90 11.98
N GLN A 43 11.39 3.17 11.15
CA GLN A 43 10.04 3.56 10.77
C GLN A 43 9.09 3.31 11.95
N GLY A 44 8.41 4.37 12.41
CA GLY A 44 7.37 4.25 13.44
C GLY A 44 6.18 3.40 12.95
N SER A 45 5.51 2.71 13.87
CA SER A 45 4.40 1.79 13.55
C SER A 45 3.23 2.46 12.82
N GLY A 46 2.95 3.74 13.13
CA GLY A 46 1.92 4.55 12.49
C GLY A 46 2.33 5.20 11.17
N HIS A 47 3.58 5.09 10.74
CA HIS A 47 4.05 5.73 9.50
C HIS A 47 3.94 4.80 8.32
N VAL A 48 3.53 5.36 7.17
CA VAL A 48 3.58 4.71 5.87
C VAL A 48 4.79 5.23 5.11
N SER A 49 5.50 4.36 4.41
CA SER A 49 6.63 4.75 3.57
C SER A 49 6.48 4.17 2.19
N THR A 50 6.69 4.97 1.14
CA THR A 50 6.59 4.54 -0.25
C THR A 50 7.99 4.55 -0.88
N VAL A 51 8.47 3.37 -1.29
CA VAL A 51 9.80 3.24 -1.89
C VAL A 51 9.69 2.33 -3.11
N LYS A 52 10.07 2.85 -4.29
CA LYS A 52 10.08 2.11 -5.57
C LYS A 52 8.75 1.41 -5.92
N GLY A 53 7.62 2.08 -5.66
CA GLY A 53 6.29 1.53 -5.92
C GLY A 53 5.79 0.52 -4.87
N ILE A 54 6.53 0.31 -3.78
CA ILE A 54 6.11 -0.52 -2.65
C ILE A 54 5.73 0.39 -1.49
N MET A 55 4.52 0.22 -0.97
CA MET A 55 3.99 0.89 0.20
C MET A 55 4.22 0.02 1.44
N TYR A 56 5.05 0.49 2.37
CA TYR A 56 5.39 -0.17 3.62
C TYR A 56 4.51 0.38 4.73
N TRP A 57 3.53 -0.41 5.16
CA TRP A 57 2.54 -0.02 6.16
C TRP A 57 2.47 -1.07 7.29
N PRO A 58 3.22 -0.87 8.39
CA PRO A 58 3.31 -1.83 9.49
C PRO A 58 1.95 -2.18 10.10
N ASN A 59 1.11 -1.17 10.34
CA ASN A 59 -0.20 -1.35 10.96
C ASN A 59 -1.27 -1.97 10.04
N SER A 60 -0.94 -2.30 8.78
CA SER A 60 -1.89 -2.93 7.86
C SER A 60 -2.08 -4.43 8.10
N SER A 61 -1.24 -5.08 8.91
CA SER A 61 -1.29 -6.53 9.14
C SER A 61 -2.61 -7.03 9.73
N ASN A 62 -3.30 -6.17 10.49
CA ASN A 62 -4.56 -6.50 11.16
C ASN A 62 -5.80 -6.04 10.36
N LYS A 63 -5.58 -5.45 9.18
CA LYS A 63 -6.66 -4.88 8.36
C LYS A 63 -6.98 -5.81 7.21
N THR A 64 -8.27 -5.91 6.89
CA THR A 64 -8.69 -6.68 5.72
C THR A 64 -8.37 -5.91 4.43
N SER A 65 -8.37 -4.58 4.50
CA SER A 65 -8.10 -3.66 3.40
C SER A 65 -7.42 -2.39 3.89
N LEU A 66 -6.61 -1.74 3.04
CA LEU A 66 -6.06 -0.42 3.30
C LEU A 66 -7.11 0.71 3.20
N VAL A 67 -8.30 0.41 2.72
CA VAL A 67 -9.42 1.36 2.57
C VAL A 67 -10.62 1.00 3.46
N GLU A 68 -10.38 0.31 4.57
CA GLU A 68 -11.43 -0.17 5.48
C GLU A 68 -12.18 0.99 6.19
N THR A 69 -11.46 2.08 6.49
CA THR A 69 -12.04 3.29 7.09
C THR A 69 -11.76 4.51 6.22
N PRO A 70 -12.56 5.60 6.32
CA PRO A 70 -12.30 6.84 5.58
C PRO A 70 -10.91 7.43 5.87
N HIS A 71 -10.42 7.28 7.11
CA HIS A 71 -9.07 7.71 7.48
C HIS A 71 -7.99 6.89 6.77
N ASP A 72 -8.15 5.57 6.73
CA ASP A 72 -7.20 4.70 6.06
C ASP A 72 -7.22 4.90 4.55
N ALA A 73 -8.40 5.09 3.97
CA ALA A 73 -8.53 5.44 2.56
C ALA A 73 -7.83 6.76 2.23
N HIS A 74 -7.97 7.78 3.10
CA HIS A 74 -7.25 9.03 2.95
C HIS A 74 -5.73 8.83 2.97
N VAL A 75 -5.21 8.06 3.94
CA VAL A 75 -3.77 7.77 4.06
C VAL A 75 -3.27 6.91 2.89
N PHE A 76 -4.09 5.99 2.38
CA PHE A 76 -3.76 5.15 1.23
C PHE A 76 -3.65 5.95 -0.07
N ILE A 77 -4.48 6.97 -0.26
CA ILE A 77 -4.49 7.83 -1.44
C ILE A 77 -3.37 8.89 -1.40
N HIS A 78 -2.97 9.34 -0.21
CA HIS A 78 -1.90 10.33 -0.03
C HIS A 78 -0.53 9.82 -0.52
#